data_AF-A0A0D1X6H6-F1
#
_entry.id   AF-A0A0D1X6H6-F1
#
_cell.length_a   1.000
_cell.length_b   1.000
_cell.length_c   1.000
_cell.angle_alpha   90.00
_cell.angle_beta   90.00
_cell.angle_gamma   90.00
#
_symmetry.space_group_name_H-M   'P 1'
#
loop_
_entity.id
_entity.type
_entity.pdbx_description
1 polymer ?
#
loop_
_entity_poly.entity_id
_entity_poly.type
_entity_poly.pdbx_seq_one_letter_code
_entity_poly.pdbx_strand_id
1 'polypeptide(L)'
;MLRRAIALSATLATAALAQSHGPFTDLVSVLNGTHGFSSINAFMEYYPKLRDSLNELKNVTVLLPKDTAVWEFIEDPRYAALEAAGEDALDALLRYHFIDGVHDNITDWVQYHTLLTSPEYTGVTGGQVVFGYNNDHGFEKSFYGGADLSASAGSEPILFDGGIVYPVDNVLTIPTKLEEEVEAVANETAFVQALQSAGLLEEVQALTDVTYFVPNNTAFQLVQDSLSELSAEELADVLKYHIVQGTILYYSTFKDGVTLKTLQGDDVTITINAEEYTGFVNGALFTWSDMPVANGVVIIIDNVLNPSVTDGPADSAVEEGVAAWPTNAIPTTTDDSAAAATTSEEAAAYTGAAPSMHKVGTVSIAAMIAMVAFAVAL
;
A
#
# COMPACT_ATOMS: atom_id res chain seq x y z
N MET A 1 19.36 -14.80 56.55
CA MET A 1 20.43 -15.48 55.78
C MET A 1 19.72 -16.15 54.62
N LEU A 2 19.93 -15.91 53.32
CA LEU A 2 20.99 -15.27 52.56
C LEU A 2 20.36 -14.90 51.19
N ARG A 3 20.75 -13.73 50.65
CA ARG A 3 20.48 -13.29 49.26
C ARG A 3 21.30 -14.12 48.26
N ARG A 4 20.90 -14.06 46.98
CA ARG A 4 21.63 -14.30 45.72
C ARG A 4 21.38 -15.65 45.02
N ALA A 5 20.68 -15.61 43.89
CA ALA A 5 21.25 -15.89 42.57
C ALA A 5 20.23 -15.55 41.46
N ILE A 6 20.43 -14.39 40.84
CA ILE A 6 20.04 -14.11 39.46
C ILE A 6 21.19 -14.67 38.62
N ALA A 7 20.91 -15.52 37.62
CA ALA A 7 21.61 -15.55 36.33
C ALA A 7 21.08 -16.67 35.41
N LEU A 8 20.77 -16.25 34.18
CA LEU A 8 20.93 -16.97 32.91
C LEU A 8 20.14 -18.27 32.67
N SER A 9 19.08 -18.14 31.87
CA SER A 9 18.78 -19.12 30.83
C SER A 9 17.98 -18.44 29.70
N ALA A 10 18.65 -17.53 28.99
CA ALA A 10 18.22 -16.99 27.70
C ALA A 10 19.27 -17.39 26.67
N THR A 11 19.31 -18.68 26.31
CA THR A 11 20.11 -19.22 25.19
C THR A 11 19.66 -20.65 24.97
N LEU A 12 18.60 -20.87 24.19
CA LEU A 12 18.31 -22.15 23.51
C LEU A 12 17.05 -22.00 22.63
N ALA A 13 17.11 -21.12 21.64
CA ALA A 13 16.19 -21.13 20.50
C ALA A 13 16.88 -20.71 19.18
N THR A 14 18.22 -20.73 19.12
CA THR A 14 19.00 -20.33 17.93
C THR A 14 19.85 -21.48 17.34
N ALA A 15 19.56 -22.74 17.67
CA ALA A 15 20.41 -23.86 17.25
C ALA A 15 19.65 -25.06 16.63
N ALA A 16 18.43 -24.87 16.13
CA ALA A 16 17.62 -25.96 15.57
C ALA A 16 17.28 -25.84 14.06
N LEU A 17 17.96 -24.96 13.31
CA LEU A 17 17.87 -24.94 11.83
C LEU A 17 19.19 -25.34 11.13
N ALA A 18 20.26 -25.59 11.88
CA ALA A 18 21.54 -25.98 11.31
C ALA A 18 21.73 -27.51 11.27
N GLN A 19 20.80 -28.25 10.64
CA GLN A 19 21.05 -29.67 10.30
C GLN A 19 20.02 -30.22 9.28
N SER A 20 20.21 -29.92 7.98
CA SER A 20 20.01 -30.90 6.86
C SER A 20 20.18 -30.34 5.43
N HIS A 21 20.77 -29.18 5.19
CA HIS A 21 20.94 -28.65 3.83
C HIS A 21 22.44 -28.42 3.53
N GLY A 22 22.87 -28.73 2.30
CA GLY A 22 24.25 -28.55 1.83
C GLY A 22 24.73 -27.08 1.89
N PRO A 23 25.92 -26.73 1.36
CA PRO A 23 26.32 -25.32 1.30
C PRO A 23 25.25 -24.55 0.54
N PHE A 24 24.69 -23.50 1.14
CA PHE A 24 23.72 -22.65 0.47
C PHE A 24 24.33 -22.10 -0.81
N THR A 25 23.58 -22.22 -1.91
CA THR A 25 23.98 -21.74 -3.24
C THR A 25 23.66 -20.25 -3.37
N ASP A 26 24.47 -19.53 -4.16
CA ASP A 26 24.16 -18.14 -4.52
C ASP A 26 22.84 -18.05 -5.30
N LEU A 27 22.23 -16.85 -5.33
CA LEU A 27 20.92 -16.65 -5.95
C LEU A 27 20.91 -17.07 -7.41
N VAL A 28 21.92 -16.67 -8.18
CA VAL A 28 22.01 -16.99 -9.62
C VAL A 28 22.04 -18.50 -9.84
N SER A 29 22.80 -19.24 -9.04
CA SER A 29 22.81 -20.70 -9.07
C SER A 29 21.45 -21.32 -8.71
N VAL A 30 20.73 -20.77 -7.72
CA VAL A 30 19.38 -21.21 -7.35
C VAL A 30 18.40 -20.99 -8.51
N LEU A 31 18.43 -19.82 -9.15
CA LEU A 31 17.53 -19.49 -10.26
C LEU A 31 17.80 -20.35 -11.50
N ASN A 32 19.07 -20.59 -11.83
CA ASN A 32 19.45 -21.50 -12.93
C ASN A 32 18.98 -22.94 -12.69
N GLY A 33 18.88 -23.36 -11.42
CA GLY A 33 18.41 -24.70 -11.04
C GLY A 33 16.89 -24.82 -10.88
N THR A 34 16.14 -23.72 -10.97
CA THR A 34 14.70 -23.70 -10.65
C THR A 34 13.86 -23.45 -11.91
N HIS A 35 12.87 -24.31 -12.15
CA HIS A 35 11.93 -24.13 -13.26
C HIS A 35 11.05 -22.90 -13.05
N GLY A 36 10.79 -22.14 -14.13
CA GLY A 36 9.92 -20.96 -14.10
C GLY A 36 10.64 -19.63 -13.89
N PHE A 37 11.98 -19.60 -14.03
CA PHE A 37 12.82 -18.41 -13.95
C PHE A 37 13.80 -18.26 -15.13
N SER A 38 13.47 -18.80 -16.31
CA SER A 38 14.33 -18.63 -17.49
C SER A 38 14.37 -17.17 -17.99
N SER A 39 13.28 -16.42 -17.82
CA SER A 39 13.17 -15.02 -18.23
C SER A 39 14.17 -14.15 -17.47
N ILE A 40 14.27 -14.29 -16.14
CA ILE A 40 15.22 -13.51 -15.36
C ILE A 40 16.68 -13.87 -15.68
N ASN A 41 16.97 -15.14 -16.00
CA ASN A 41 18.29 -15.56 -16.45
C ASN A 41 18.68 -14.87 -17.76
N ALA A 42 17.75 -14.78 -18.72
CA ALA A 42 17.97 -14.02 -19.95
C ALA A 42 18.21 -12.54 -19.64
N PHE A 43 17.40 -11.91 -18.78
CA PHE A 43 17.61 -10.52 -18.37
C PHE A 43 18.99 -10.29 -17.75
N MET A 44 19.49 -11.19 -16.90
CA MET A 44 20.84 -11.08 -16.32
C MET A 44 21.97 -11.13 -17.36
N GLU A 45 21.78 -11.79 -18.50
CA GLU A 45 22.76 -11.80 -19.61
C GLU A 45 22.81 -10.46 -20.33
N TYR A 46 21.67 -9.80 -20.49
CA TYR A 46 21.58 -8.48 -21.13
C TYR A 46 21.97 -7.33 -20.20
N TYR A 47 21.74 -7.49 -18.88
CA TYR A 47 21.98 -6.46 -17.87
C TYR A 47 23.00 -6.94 -16.82
N PRO A 48 24.31 -6.87 -17.10
CA PRO A 48 25.34 -7.40 -16.20
C PRO A 48 25.35 -6.74 -14.82
N LYS A 49 24.94 -5.47 -14.73
CA LYS A 49 24.77 -4.76 -13.45
C LYS A 49 23.73 -5.42 -12.54
N LEU A 50 22.61 -5.89 -13.12
CA LEU A 50 21.58 -6.60 -12.36
C LEU A 50 22.15 -7.88 -11.75
N ARG A 51 22.91 -8.66 -12.53
CA ARG A 51 23.54 -9.88 -12.06
C ARG A 51 24.52 -9.61 -10.91
N ASP A 52 25.30 -8.54 -11.01
CA ASP A 52 26.24 -8.15 -9.95
C ASP A 52 25.47 -7.72 -8.68
N SER A 53 24.42 -6.90 -8.81
CA SER A 53 23.52 -6.53 -7.71
C SER A 53 22.89 -7.76 -7.03
N LEU A 54 22.39 -8.74 -7.79
CA LEU A 54 21.79 -9.96 -7.24
C LEU A 54 22.78 -10.82 -6.45
N ASN A 55 24.05 -10.84 -6.85
CA ASN A 55 25.10 -11.60 -6.15
C ASN A 55 25.54 -10.93 -4.83
N GLU A 56 25.35 -9.63 -4.71
CA GLU A 56 25.68 -8.85 -3.51
C GLU A 56 24.57 -8.88 -2.45
N LEU A 57 23.36 -9.36 -2.81
CA LEU A 57 22.23 -9.44 -1.91
C LEU A 57 22.52 -10.32 -0.70
N LYS A 58 22.28 -9.76 0.49
CA LYS A 58 22.39 -10.43 1.79
C LYS A 58 21.27 -9.94 2.70
N ASN A 59 20.77 -10.84 3.55
CA ASN A 59 19.68 -10.56 4.48
C ASN A 59 18.46 -9.94 3.77
N VAL A 60 17.94 -10.61 2.76
CA VAL A 60 16.87 -10.07 1.89
C VAL A 60 15.75 -11.09 1.65
N THR A 61 14.54 -10.60 1.43
CA THR A 61 13.44 -11.35 0.83
C THR A 61 13.22 -10.84 -0.60
N VAL A 62 13.37 -11.71 -1.59
CA VAL A 62 13.23 -11.36 -3.00
C VAL A 62 11.84 -11.77 -3.49
N LEU A 63 11.03 -10.81 -3.92
CA LEU A 63 9.79 -11.07 -4.64
C LEU A 63 10.15 -11.26 -6.12
N LEU A 64 10.28 -12.51 -6.58
CA LEU A 64 10.77 -12.78 -7.92
C LEU A 64 9.64 -13.19 -8.86
N PRO A 65 9.33 -12.37 -9.89
CA PRO A 65 8.31 -12.71 -10.87
C PRO A 65 8.70 -13.99 -11.64
N LYS A 66 7.76 -14.93 -11.73
CA LYS A 66 7.90 -16.14 -12.55
C LYS A 66 7.88 -15.79 -14.05
N ASP A 67 8.32 -16.73 -14.89
CA ASP A 67 8.33 -16.55 -16.35
C ASP A 67 6.96 -16.13 -16.91
N THR A 68 5.87 -16.65 -16.35
CA THR A 68 4.49 -16.27 -16.74
C THR A 68 4.19 -14.82 -16.39
N ALA A 69 4.58 -14.36 -15.20
CA ALA A 69 4.40 -12.98 -14.74
C ALA A 69 5.19 -12.00 -15.62
N VAL A 70 6.43 -12.36 -15.96
CA VAL A 70 7.28 -11.54 -16.85
C VAL A 70 6.69 -11.48 -18.25
N TRP A 71 6.17 -12.59 -18.77
CA TRP A 71 5.52 -12.62 -20.08
C TRP A 71 4.31 -11.69 -20.13
N GLU A 72 3.42 -11.79 -19.14
CA GLU A 72 2.24 -10.93 -19.04
C GLU A 72 2.62 -9.47 -18.87
N PHE A 73 3.66 -9.18 -18.08
CA PHE A 73 4.16 -7.82 -17.91
C PHE A 73 4.68 -7.20 -19.20
N ILE A 74 5.39 -7.95 -20.05
CA ILE A 74 5.90 -7.44 -21.34
C ILE A 74 4.76 -7.01 -22.29
N GLU A 75 3.59 -7.63 -22.18
CA GLU A 75 2.39 -7.27 -22.96
C GLU A 75 1.59 -6.11 -22.32
N ASP A 76 1.91 -5.73 -21.09
CA ASP A 76 1.25 -4.68 -20.33
C ASP A 76 1.80 -3.28 -20.70
N PRO A 77 0.96 -2.24 -20.85
CA PRO A 77 1.41 -0.87 -21.06
C PRO A 77 2.47 -0.37 -20.06
N ARG A 78 2.49 -0.92 -18.83
CA ARG A 78 3.49 -0.61 -17.80
C ARG A 78 4.92 -0.97 -18.24
N TYR A 79 5.11 -2.03 -19.01
CA TYR A 79 6.44 -2.38 -19.52
C TYR A 79 6.94 -1.37 -20.55
N ALA A 80 6.08 -0.92 -21.46
CA ALA A 80 6.45 0.12 -22.42
C ALA A 80 6.80 1.45 -21.72
N ALA A 81 6.10 1.79 -20.64
CA ALA A 81 6.43 2.95 -19.81
C ALA A 81 7.79 2.79 -19.10
N LEU A 82 8.07 1.60 -18.56
CA LEU A 82 9.35 1.27 -17.95
C LEU A 82 10.51 1.37 -18.95
N GLU A 83 10.35 0.80 -20.15
CA GLU A 83 11.35 0.88 -21.22
C GLU A 83 11.64 2.34 -21.62
N ALA A 84 10.60 3.17 -21.70
CA ALA A 84 10.74 4.59 -22.00
C ALA A 84 11.46 5.36 -20.88
N ALA A 85 11.30 4.94 -19.63
CA ALA A 85 11.96 5.54 -18.47
C ALA A 85 13.44 5.13 -18.34
N GLY A 86 13.84 4.01 -18.93
CA GLY A 86 15.26 3.61 -19.07
C GLY A 86 15.79 2.73 -17.92
N GLU A 87 17.11 2.49 -17.94
CA GLU A 87 17.76 1.51 -17.05
C GLU A 87 17.63 1.85 -15.56
N ASP A 88 17.63 3.14 -15.19
CA ASP A 88 17.52 3.55 -13.79
C ASP A 88 16.14 3.22 -13.21
N ALA A 89 15.08 3.32 -14.02
CA ALA A 89 13.73 2.92 -13.63
C ALA A 89 13.60 1.40 -13.50
N LEU A 90 14.29 0.64 -14.37
CA LEU A 90 14.39 -0.81 -14.25
C LEU A 90 15.11 -1.21 -12.96
N ASP A 91 16.25 -0.60 -12.63
CA ASP A 91 16.97 -0.85 -11.37
C ASP A 91 16.10 -0.49 -10.15
N ALA A 92 15.37 0.63 -10.21
CA ALA A 92 14.43 1.01 -9.17
C ALA A 92 13.33 -0.05 -8.98
N LEU A 93 12.77 -0.57 -10.08
CA LEU A 93 11.73 -1.58 -10.04
C LEU A 93 12.26 -2.88 -9.44
N LEU A 94 13.47 -3.29 -9.80
CA LEU A 94 14.12 -4.47 -9.24
C LEU A 94 14.36 -4.31 -7.74
N ARG A 95 14.87 -3.16 -7.30
CA ARG A 95 15.06 -2.85 -5.88
C ARG A 95 13.74 -2.81 -5.10
N TYR A 96 12.65 -2.41 -5.74
CA TYR A 96 11.31 -2.45 -5.16
C TYR A 96 10.82 -3.88 -4.91
N HIS A 97 11.28 -4.84 -5.72
CA HIS A 97 10.99 -6.27 -5.50
C HIS A 97 11.89 -6.92 -4.43
N PHE A 98 12.87 -6.19 -3.87
CA PHE A 98 13.77 -6.72 -2.84
C PHE A 98 13.39 -6.10 -1.50
N ILE A 99 12.87 -6.90 -0.59
CA ILE A 99 12.51 -6.50 0.77
C ILE A 99 13.74 -6.60 1.68
N ASP A 100 14.04 -5.53 2.43
CA ASP A 100 15.11 -5.53 3.42
C ASP A 100 14.79 -6.47 4.59
N GLY A 101 15.70 -7.39 4.89
CA GLY A 101 15.52 -8.44 5.88
C GLY A 101 14.98 -9.75 5.30
N VAL A 102 15.21 -10.85 6.03
CA VAL A 102 14.61 -12.16 5.74
C VAL A 102 13.27 -12.27 6.46
N HIS A 103 12.19 -12.29 5.68
CA HIS A 103 10.80 -12.37 6.14
C HIS A 103 10.14 -13.66 5.66
N ASP A 104 10.38 -14.76 6.36
CA ASP A 104 9.79 -16.08 6.07
C ASP A 104 8.34 -16.23 6.58
N ASN A 105 7.88 -15.29 7.41
CA ASN A 105 6.54 -15.23 7.94
C ASN A 105 5.86 -13.88 7.65
N ILE A 106 5.29 -13.77 6.45
CA ILE A 106 4.48 -12.61 6.07
C ILE A 106 3.23 -12.56 6.94
N THR A 107 3.06 -11.43 7.62
CA THR A 107 1.93 -11.06 8.48
C THR A 107 0.92 -10.22 7.72
N ASP A 108 -0.36 -10.32 8.10
CA ASP A 108 -1.48 -9.63 7.46
C ASP A 108 -1.40 -8.11 7.61
N TRP A 109 -1.48 -7.42 6.47
CA TRP A 109 -1.53 -5.96 6.37
C TRP A 109 -0.35 -5.27 7.06
N VAL A 110 0.84 -5.84 6.91
CA VAL A 110 2.09 -5.27 7.41
C VAL A 110 2.93 -4.76 6.24
N GLN A 111 3.47 -3.57 6.39
CA GLN A 111 4.41 -2.95 5.48
C GLN A 111 5.83 -3.51 5.68
N TYR A 112 6.54 -3.72 4.58
CA TYR A 112 7.94 -4.13 4.56
C TYR A 112 8.74 -3.17 3.69
N HIS A 113 9.82 -2.61 4.24
CA HIS A 113 10.71 -1.75 3.48
C HIS A 113 11.44 -2.54 2.40
N THR A 114 11.50 -1.97 1.21
CA THR A 114 12.24 -2.48 0.07
C THR A 114 13.61 -1.83 -0.01
N LEU A 115 14.50 -2.38 -0.84
CA LEU A 115 15.80 -1.81 -1.12
C LEU A 115 15.74 -0.64 -2.11
N LEU A 116 14.53 -0.21 -2.52
CA LEU A 116 14.34 1.00 -3.31
C LEU A 116 14.46 2.23 -2.41
N THR A 117 15.63 2.87 -2.43
CA THR A 117 15.93 4.07 -1.61
C THR A 117 16.30 5.29 -2.46
N SER A 118 16.15 5.22 -3.78
CA SER A 118 16.52 6.34 -4.65
C SER A 118 15.52 7.49 -4.49
N PRO A 119 15.98 8.73 -4.20
CA PRO A 119 15.10 9.88 -3.99
C PRO A 119 14.34 10.30 -5.25
N GLU A 120 14.71 9.78 -6.42
CA GLU A 120 13.97 9.99 -7.67
C GLU A 120 12.65 9.22 -7.70
N TYR A 121 12.59 8.07 -7.02
CA TYR A 121 11.43 7.16 -7.05
C TYR A 121 10.73 7.03 -5.70
N THR A 122 11.37 7.43 -4.60
CA THR A 122 10.74 7.42 -3.29
C THR A 122 11.23 8.51 -2.36
N GLY A 123 10.30 9.10 -1.60
CA GLY A 123 10.56 9.97 -0.46
C GLY A 123 10.34 9.30 0.89
N VAL A 124 10.26 7.96 0.94
CA VAL A 124 10.08 7.18 2.18
C VAL A 124 11.43 6.83 2.79
N THR A 125 11.66 7.26 4.02
CA THR A 125 12.87 6.95 4.80
C THR A 125 12.96 5.46 5.05
N GLY A 126 14.14 4.87 4.77
CA GLY A 126 14.36 3.43 4.86
C GLY A 126 14.02 2.67 3.57
N GLY A 127 13.41 3.34 2.59
CA GLY A 127 13.05 2.78 1.29
C GLY A 127 11.55 2.63 1.12
N GLN A 128 11.09 2.56 -0.12
CA GLN A 128 9.67 2.38 -0.44
C GLN A 128 9.14 1.08 0.14
N VAL A 129 7.84 0.99 0.42
CA VAL A 129 7.25 -0.18 1.08
C VAL A 129 6.38 -1.03 0.15
N VAL A 130 6.35 -2.33 0.42
CA VAL A 130 5.31 -3.26 -0.08
C VAL A 130 4.49 -3.74 1.11
N PHE A 131 3.19 -3.96 0.93
CA PHE A 131 2.32 -4.49 1.98
C PHE A 131 2.14 -5.98 1.80
N GLY A 132 2.47 -6.76 2.82
CA GLY A 132 2.23 -8.19 2.85
C GLY A 132 0.86 -8.53 3.41
N TYR A 133 0.24 -9.54 2.83
CA TYR A 133 -0.99 -10.16 3.29
C TYR A 133 -0.81 -11.68 3.27
N ASN A 134 -1.29 -12.37 4.29
CA ASN A 134 -1.26 -13.81 4.37
C ASN A 134 -2.68 -14.38 4.42
N ASN A 135 -3.09 -15.00 3.33
CA ASN A 135 -4.32 -15.75 3.30
C ASN A 135 -4.11 -17.11 3.98
N ASP A 136 -4.36 -17.16 5.29
CA ASP A 136 -4.25 -18.35 6.14
C ASP A 136 -5.16 -19.50 5.69
N HIS A 137 -6.26 -19.22 4.98
CA HIS A 137 -7.15 -20.21 4.40
C HIS A 137 -6.69 -20.70 3.02
N GLY A 138 -5.97 -19.86 2.26
CA GLY A 138 -5.48 -20.16 0.92
C GLY A 138 -4.06 -20.71 0.86
N PHE A 139 -3.29 -20.61 1.96
CA PHE A 139 -1.84 -20.86 1.98
C PHE A 139 -1.06 -20.01 0.97
N GLU A 140 -1.57 -18.81 0.69
CA GLU A 140 -1.02 -17.85 -0.26
C GLU A 140 -0.55 -16.59 0.48
N LYS A 141 0.57 -16.04 0.02
CA LYS A 141 1.08 -14.74 0.44
C LYS A 141 0.82 -13.77 -0.71
N SER A 142 0.26 -12.60 -0.43
CA SER A 142 0.09 -11.54 -1.42
C SER A 142 0.89 -10.33 -0.99
N PHE A 143 1.49 -9.65 -1.97
CA PHE A 143 2.26 -8.44 -1.79
C PHE A 143 1.60 -7.34 -2.62
N TYR A 144 1.32 -6.20 -2.01
CA TYR A 144 0.66 -5.06 -2.64
C TYR A 144 1.64 -3.90 -2.77
N GLY A 145 1.55 -3.17 -3.88
CA GLY A 145 2.37 -2.00 -4.17
C GLY A 145 1.59 -0.86 -4.80
N GLY A 146 2.24 -0.09 -5.67
CA GLY A 146 1.61 0.99 -6.40
C GLY A 146 0.48 0.51 -7.31
N ALA A 147 -0.46 1.41 -7.58
CA ALA A 147 -1.72 1.19 -8.28
C ALA A 147 -2.58 0.04 -7.68
N ASP A 148 -2.44 -0.21 -6.37
CA ASP A 148 -3.06 -1.35 -5.66
C ASP A 148 -2.77 -2.71 -6.34
N LEU A 149 -1.65 -2.79 -7.05
CA LEU A 149 -1.30 -4.00 -7.78
C LEU A 149 -0.77 -5.05 -6.80
N SER A 150 -1.31 -6.26 -6.91
CA SER A 150 -0.88 -7.40 -6.10
C SER A 150 -0.04 -8.40 -6.89
N ALA A 151 0.92 -9.01 -6.19
CA ALA A 151 1.69 -10.15 -6.64
C ALA A 151 1.60 -11.26 -5.58
N SER A 152 1.13 -12.43 -5.98
CA SER A 152 0.88 -13.55 -5.07
C SER A 152 1.93 -14.65 -5.20
N ALA A 153 2.28 -15.25 -4.07
CA ALA A 153 3.24 -16.34 -3.94
C ALA A 153 2.64 -17.47 -3.12
N GLY A 154 3.18 -18.68 -3.32
CA GLY A 154 2.92 -19.80 -2.43
C GLY A 154 3.52 -19.57 -1.04
N SER A 155 3.12 -20.39 -0.08
CA SER A 155 3.57 -20.29 1.31
C SER A 155 5.05 -20.65 1.54
N GLU A 156 5.67 -21.45 0.68
CA GLU A 156 7.05 -21.91 0.85
C GLU A 156 8.04 -21.08 0.01
N PRO A 157 8.94 -20.29 0.64
CA PRO A 157 9.98 -19.58 -0.09
C PRO A 157 11.17 -20.49 -0.45
N ILE A 158 11.91 -20.10 -1.48
CA ILE A 158 13.14 -20.76 -1.91
C ILE A 158 14.33 -20.12 -1.18
N LEU A 159 15.20 -20.94 -0.58
CA LEU A 159 16.37 -20.47 0.18
C LEU A 159 17.59 -20.25 -0.73
N PHE A 160 18.39 -19.22 -0.45
CA PHE A 160 19.71 -19.00 -1.04
C PHE A 160 20.67 -18.39 -0.01
N ASP A 161 21.98 -18.35 -0.29
CA ASP A 161 23.01 -17.88 0.67
C ASP A 161 22.82 -16.41 1.13
N GLY A 162 22.04 -15.61 0.40
CA GLY A 162 21.74 -14.23 0.75
C GLY A 162 20.36 -14.00 1.38
N GLY A 163 19.50 -15.01 1.48
CA GLY A 163 18.16 -14.84 2.03
C GLY A 163 17.14 -15.81 1.44
N ILE A 164 15.95 -15.30 1.12
CA ILE A 164 14.85 -16.09 0.60
C ILE A 164 14.21 -15.47 -0.64
N VAL A 165 13.56 -16.29 -1.45
CA VAL A 165 12.83 -15.88 -2.66
C VAL A 165 11.38 -16.34 -2.55
N TYR A 166 10.44 -15.43 -2.75
CA TYR A 166 9.05 -15.74 -3.05
C TYR A 166 8.83 -15.68 -4.56
N PRO A 167 8.54 -16.82 -5.22
CA PRO A 167 8.11 -16.84 -6.62
C PRO A 167 6.72 -16.20 -6.76
N VAL A 168 6.65 -14.98 -7.28
CA VAL A 168 5.40 -14.23 -7.44
C VAL A 168 4.82 -14.36 -8.85
N ASP A 169 3.50 -14.25 -8.97
CA ASP A 169 2.75 -14.38 -10.22
C ASP A 169 2.52 -13.07 -10.97
N ASN A 170 2.98 -11.93 -10.43
CA ASN A 170 2.88 -10.62 -11.06
C ASN A 170 4.15 -9.78 -10.83
N VAL A 171 4.36 -8.78 -11.68
CA VAL A 171 5.40 -7.76 -11.49
C VAL A 171 4.76 -6.57 -10.77
N LEU A 172 5.21 -6.29 -9.55
CA LEU A 172 4.77 -5.13 -8.77
C LEU A 172 5.09 -3.83 -9.50
N THR A 173 4.44 -2.73 -9.13
CA THR A 173 4.70 -1.40 -9.66
C THR A 173 5.07 -0.46 -8.53
N ILE A 174 6.07 0.40 -8.77
CA ILE A 174 6.50 1.40 -7.79
C ILE A 174 5.35 2.41 -7.62
N PRO A 175 4.94 2.73 -6.37
CA PRO A 175 3.97 3.78 -6.09
C PRO A 175 4.34 5.10 -6.76
N THR A 176 3.39 5.73 -7.44
CA THR A 176 3.63 6.99 -8.16
C THR A 176 3.29 8.19 -7.27
N LYS A 177 3.26 9.39 -7.86
CA LYS A 177 2.93 10.62 -7.14
C LYS A 177 1.48 10.60 -6.66
N LEU A 178 1.21 11.39 -5.63
CA LEU A 178 -0.09 11.49 -4.96
C LEU A 178 -1.29 11.52 -5.91
N GLU A 179 -1.25 12.37 -6.93
CA GLU A 179 -2.34 12.58 -7.89
C GLU A 179 -2.61 11.37 -8.77
N GLU A 180 -1.55 10.75 -9.28
CA GLU A 180 -1.66 9.61 -10.19
C GLU A 180 -2.13 8.37 -9.42
N GLU A 181 -1.60 8.18 -8.21
CA GLU A 181 -1.93 7.03 -7.37
C GLU A 181 -3.38 7.11 -6.85
N VAL A 182 -3.79 8.27 -6.31
CA VAL A 182 -5.17 8.47 -5.81
C VAL A 182 -6.18 8.33 -6.95
N GLU A 183 -5.87 8.83 -8.15
CA GLU A 183 -6.72 8.66 -9.33
C GLU A 183 -6.82 7.19 -9.73
N ALA A 184 -5.69 6.48 -9.82
CA ALA A 184 -5.62 5.10 -10.29
C ALA A 184 -6.33 4.12 -9.34
N VAL A 185 -6.21 4.32 -8.03
CA VAL A 185 -6.69 3.36 -7.02
C VAL A 185 -8.12 3.62 -6.58
N ALA A 186 -8.45 4.87 -6.22
CA ALA A 186 -9.74 5.20 -5.61
C ALA A 186 -10.56 6.23 -6.40
N ASN A 187 -9.94 6.94 -7.35
CA ASN A 187 -10.55 8.04 -8.11
C ASN A 187 -11.08 9.20 -7.22
N GLU A 188 -10.45 9.41 -6.06
CA GLU A 188 -10.81 10.46 -5.08
C GLU A 188 -10.01 11.76 -5.32
N THR A 189 -10.25 12.38 -6.48
CA THR A 189 -9.39 13.44 -7.03
C THR A 189 -9.68 14.86 -6.54
N ALA A 190 -10.82 15.12 -5.86
CA ALA A 190 -11.25 16.47 -5.50
C ALA A 190 -10.23 17.21 -4.61
N PHE A 191 -9.71 16.55 -3.59
CA PHE A 191 -8.70 17.12 -2.69
C PHE A 191 -7.40 17.44 -3.41
N VAL A 192 -6.93 16.53 -4.27
CA VAL A 192 -5.71 16.71 -5.06
C VAL A 192 -5.86 17.89 -6.03
N GLN A 193 -7.01 18.03 -6.67
CA GLN A 193 -7.32 19.19 -7.53
C GLN A 193 -7.37 20.50 -6.74
N ALA A 194 -7.82 20.47 -5.49
CA ALA A 194 -7.77 21.63 -4.60
C ALA A 194 -6.32 22.00 -4.23
N LEU A 195 -5.46 21.02 -3.91
CA LEU A 195 -4.02 21.25 -3.73
C LEU A 195 -3.38 21.88 -4.97
N GLN A 196 -3.73 21.38 -6.15
CA GLN A 196 -3.22 21.92 -7.42
C GLN A 196 -3.69 23.37 -7.63
N SER A 197 -4.96 23.65 -7.38
CA SER A 197 -5.55 24.98 -7.54
C SER A 197 -4.99 26.00 -6.53
N ALA A 198 -4.64 25.53 -5.33
CA ALA A 198 -3.98 26.32 -4.29
C ALA A 198 -2.46 26.49 -4.53
N GLY A 199 -1.88 25.85 -5.55
CA GLY A 199 -0.45 25.88 -5.83
C GLY A 199 0.40 25.12 -4.81
N LEU A 200 -0.20 24.19 -4.06
CA LEU A 200 0.46 23.41 -3.01
C LEU A 200 0.93 22.04 -3.48
N LEU A 201 0.46 21.55 -4.63
CA LEU A 201 0.75 20.18 -5.07
C LEU A 201 2.26 19.90 -5.21
N GLU A 202 3.02 20.80 -5.83
CA GLU A 202 4.48 20.64 -5.96
C GLU A 202 5.20 20.70 -4.60
N GLU A 203 4.73 21.55 -3.69
CA GLU A 203 5.29 21.68 -2.33
C GLU A 203 5.16 20.36 -1.57
N VAL A 204 3.96 19.76 -1.59
CA VAL A 204 3.67 18.55 -0.81
C VAL A 204 4.33 17.30 -1.41
N GLN A 205 4.45 17.23 -2.74
CA GLN A 205 5.17 16.15 -3.43
C GLN A 205 6.67 16.14 -3.13
N ALA A 206 7.26 17.30 -2.85
CA ALA A 206 8.67 17.42 -2.54
C ALA A 206 9.01 17.01 -1.09
N LEU A 207 8.00 16.80 -0.24
CA LEU A 207 8.19 16.35 1.13
C LEU A 207 8.60 14.87 1.18
N THR A 208 9.09 14.44 2.33
CA THR A 208 9.45 13.05 2.64
C THR A 208 8.66 12.57 3.84
N ASP A 209 8.38 11.27 3.91
CA ASP A 209 7.65 10.61 4.99
C ASP A 209 6.29 11.26 5.31
N VAL A 210 5.42 11.32 4.30
CA VAL A 210 4.14 12.01 4.41
C VAL A 210 2.99 11.04 4.71
N THR A 211 2.08 11.44 5.58
CA THR A 211 0.72 10.87 5.64
C THR A 211 -0.25 11.91 5.10
N TYR A 212 -0.98 11.55 4.05
CA TYR A 212 -2.06 12.35 3.48
C TYR A 212 -3.40 11.81 3.95
N PHE A 213 -4.19 12.63 4.63
CA PHE A 213 -5.59 12.35 4.90
C PHE A 213 -6.42 12.90 3.75
N VAL A 214 -6.77 12.06 2.78
CA VAL A 214 -7.47 12.49 1.57
C VAL A 214 -8.97 12.33 1.77
N PRO A 215 -9.76 13.41 1.89
CA PRO A 215 -11.21 13.28 1.94
C PRO A 215 -11.73 12.73 0.61
N ASN A 216 -12.67 11.79 0.67
CA ASN A 216 -13.34 11.30 -0.53
C ASN A 216 -14.12 12.45 -1.22
N ASN A 217 -14.39 12.29 -2.50
CA ASN A 217 -15.05 13.29 -3.35
C ASN A 217 -16.42 13.69 -2.80
N THR A 218 -17.15 12.74 -2.21
CA THR A 218 -18.47 13.00 -1.61
C THR A 218 -18.35 13.95 -0.43
N ALA A 219 -17.40 13.70 0.47
CA ALA A 219 -17.10 14.55 1.62
C ALA A 219 -16.74 15.97 1.19
N PHE A 220 -15.86 16.08 0.19
CA PHE A 220 -15.42 17.37 -0.34
C PHE A 220 -16.58 18.15 -0.99
N GLN A 221 -17.45 17.46 -1.72
CA GLN A 221 -18.63 18.05 -2.34
C GLN A 221 -19.65 18.56 -1.30
N LEU A 222 -19.86 17.82 -0.21
CA LEU A 222 -20.81 18.18 0.84
C LEU A 222 -20.45 19.49 1.54
N VAL A 223 -19.16 19.84 1.60
CA VAL A 223 -18.68 21.04 2.29
C VAL A 223 -18.25 22.14 1.32
N GLN A 224 -18.49 21.97 0.01
CA GLN A 224 -17.98 22.87 -1.03
C GLN A 224 -18.44 24.32 -0.82
N ASP A 225 -19.69 24.54 -0.39
CA ASP A 225 -20.19 25.89 -0.13
C ASP A 225 -19.43 26.54 1.03
N SER A 226 -19.23 25.80 2.13
CA SER A 226 -18.44 26.25 3.29
C SER A 226 -16.99 26.57 2.89
N LEU A 227 -16.34 25.71 2.08
CA LEU A 227 -14.98 25.95 1.61
C LEU A 227 -14.89 27.14 0.64
N SER A 228 -15.96 27.45 -0.11
CA SER A 228 -15.99 28.57 -1.06
C SER A 228 -16.07 29.95 -0.40
N GLU A 229 -16.47 30.00 0.87
CA GLU A 229 -16.52 31.23 1.67
C GLU A 229 -15.14 31.61 2.23
N LEU A 230 -14.18 30.68 2.22
CA LEU A 230 -12.83 30.90 2.74
C LEU A 230 -12.01 31.78 1.80
N SER A 231 -11.11 32.57 2.38
CA SER A 231 -10.02 33.17 1.62
C SER A 231 -9.06 32.10 1.10
N ALA A 232 -8.24 32.46 0.11
CA ALA A 232 -7.23 31.54 -0.44
C ALA A 232 -6.21 31.07 0.63
N GLU A 233 -5.90 31.93 1.61
CA GLU A 233 -5.00 31.60 2.72
C GLU A 233 -5.66 30.59 3.68
N GLU A 234 -6.92 30.83 4.06
CA GLU A 234 -7.67 29.90 4.91
C GLU A 234 -7.89 28.55 4.23
N LEU A 235 -8.19 28.52 2.92
CA LEU A 235 -8.30 27.27 2.18
C LEU A 235 -6.96 26.53 2.13
N ALA A 236 -5.84 27.23 1.93
CA ALA A 236 -4.51 26.63 1.95
C ALA A 236 -4.20 26.02 3.33
N ASP A 237 -4.58 26.68 4.42
CA ASP A 237 -4.43 26.15 5.78
C ASP A 237 -5.27 24.88 5.99
N VAL A 238 -6.52 24.87 5.52
CA VAL A 238 -7.37 23.66 5.55
C VAL A 238 -6.71 22.51 4.78
N LEU A 239 -6.18 22.75 3.58
CA LEU A 239 -5.52 21.72 2.79
C LEU A 239 -4.24 21.21 3.48
N LYS A 240 -3.44 22.09 4.07
CA LYS A 240 -2.24 21.71 4.83
C LYS A 240 -2.57 20.95 6.12
N TYR A 241 -3.74 21.17 6.71
CA TYR A 241 -4.20 20.45 7.89
C TYR A 241 -4.47 18.97 7.64
N HIS A 242 -4.62 18.57 6.37
CA HIS A 242 -4.79 17.16 5.96
C HIS A 242 -3.45 16.42 5.75
N ILE A 243 -2.32 17.09 6.00
CA ILE A 243 -1.00 16.57 5.63
C ILE A 243 -0.13 16.53 6.88
N VAL A 244 0.43 15.37 7.18
CA VAL A 244 1.41 15.18 8.26
C VAL A 244 2.75 14.81 7.64
N GLN A 245 3.79 15.57 7.93
CA GLN A 245 5.15 15.30 7.46
C GLN A 245 6.00 14.65 8.55
N GLY A 246 6.90 13.75 8.16
CA GLY A 246 7.89 13.12 9.05
C GLY A 246 7.32 11.95 9.85
N THR A 247 6.09 11.53 9.53
CA THR A 247 5.46 10.36 10.13
C THR A 247 4.55 9.72 9.09
N ILE A 248 4.86 8.48 8.72
CA ILE A 248 3.98 7.64 7.90
C ILE A 248 3.14 6.78 8.83
N LEU A 249 1.83 6.91 8.74
CA LEU A 249 0.88 6.22 9.58
C LEU A 249 0.32 5.00 8.83
N TYR A 250 0.85 3.82 9.13
CA TYR A 250 0.34 2.55 8.60
C TYR A 250 -0.72 1.95 9.52
N TYR A 251 -1.73 1.27 8.96
CA TYR A 251 -2.80 0.62 9.71
C TYR A 251 -2.26 -0.30 10.81
N SER A 252 -1.26 -1.11 10.48
CA SER A 252 -0.58 -2.04 11.41
C SER A 252 0.04 -1.36 12.64
N THR A 253 0.28 -0.04 12.56
CA THR A 253 0.93 0.77 13.59
C THR A 253 -0.01 1.72 14.30
N PHE A 254 -1.30 1.73 13.93
CA PHE A 254 -2.30 2.59 14.53
C PHE A 254 -2.36 2.37 16.04
N LYS A 255 -2.43 3.48 16.77
CA LYS A 255 -2.57 3.49 18.23
C LYS A 255 -3.59 4.54 18.59
N ASP A 256 -4.47 4.17 19.51
CA ASP A 256 -5.50 5.07 20.01
C ASP A 256 -4.90 6.27 20.77
N GLY A 257 -5.50 7.45 20.57
CA GLY A 257 -5.13 8.70 21.22
C GLY A 257 -3.81 9.32 20.76
N VAL A 258 -3.28 8.94 19.59
CA VAL A 258 -2.05 9.53 19.04
C VAL A 258 -2.34 10.89 18.42
N THR A 259 -1.58 11.90 18.82
CA THR A 259 -1.61 13.23 18.20
C THR A 259 -0.46 13.41 17.20
N LEU A 260 -0.73 13.90 16.01
CA LEU A 260 0.24 14.16 14.95
C LEU A 260 0.19 15.63 14.54
N LYS A 261 1.37 16.26 14.38
CA LYS A 261 1.45 17.64 13.92
C LYS A 261 1.28 17.72 12.42
N THR A 262 0.34 18.55 11.97
CA THR A 262 0.08 18.77 10.55
C THR A 262 1.04 19.80 9.94
N LEU A 263 1.04 19.90 8.61
CA LEU A 263 1.80 20.89 7.86
C LEU A 263 1.27 22.32 8.08
N GLN A 264 -0.01 22.46 8.45
CA GLN A 264 -0.61 23.75 8.84
C GLN A 264 -0.09 24.21 10.21
N GLY A 265 0.24 23.27 11.11
CA GLY A 265 0.92 23.53 12.38
C GLY A 265 0.15 23.06 13.62
N ASP A 266 -1.17 22.98 13.54
CA ASP A 266 -2.03 22.39 14.57
C ASP A 266 -1.99 20.85 14.52
N ASP A 267 -2.40 20.21 15.61
CA ASP A 267 -2.35 18.76 15.73
C ASP A 267 -3.68 18.12 15.31
N VAL A 268 -3.60 16.93 14.72
CA VAL A 268 -4.73 16.00 14.53
C VAL A 268 -4.62 14.83 15.49
N THR A 269 -5.74 14.25 15.89
CA THR A 269 -5.80 13.12 16.83
C THR A 269 -6.36 11.89 16.14
N ILE A 270 -5.60 10.80 16.22
CA ILE A 270 -5.99 9.48 15.75
C ILE A 270 -6.72 8.74 16.86
N THR A 271 -7.92 8.25 16.58
CA THR A 271 -8.74 7.45 17.49
C THR A 271 -9.00 6.10 16.87
N ILE A 272 -8.81 5.01 17.61
CA ILE A 272 -8.99 3.65 17.11
C ILE A 272 -10.02 2.93 17.96
N ASN A 273 -11.13 2.51 17.36
CA ASN A 273 -12.06 1.60 17.99
C ASN A 273 -11.69 0.16 17.60
N ALA A 274 -11.04 -0.54 18.53
CA ALA A 274 -10.65 -1.94 18.34
C ALA A 274 -11.83 -2.92 18.37
N GLU A 275 -12.98 -2.54 18.93
CA GLU A 275 -14.18 -3.39 18.96
C GLU A 275 -14.89 -3.42 17.60
N GLU A 276 -14.92 -2.27 16.91
CA GLU A 276 -15.55 -2.10 15.59
C GLU A 276 -14.55 -2.17 14.43
N TYR A 277 -13.25 -2.29 14.74
CA TYR A 277 -12.15 -2.24 13.76
C TYR A 277 -12.13 -0.95 12.91
N THR A 278 -12.62 0.15 13.47
CA THR A 278 -12.68 1.47 12.82
C THR A 278 -11.59 2.40 13.35
N GLY A 279 -11.18 3.36 12.52
CA GLY A 279 -10.19 4.38 12.88
C GLY A 279 -10.63 5.75 12.39
N PHE A 280 -10.25 6.78 13.14
CA PHE A 280 -10.65 8.16 12.88
C PHE A 280 -9.48 9.13 13.00
N VAL A 281 -9.58 10.25 12.29
CA VAL A 281 -8.76 11.45 12.50
C VAL A 281 -9.68 12.64 12.78
N ASN A 282 -9.62 13.21 14.00
CA ASN A 282 -10.52 14.28 14.48
C ASN A 282 -12.01 14.04 14.19
N GLY A 283 -12.46 12.78 14.13
CA GLY A 283 -13.85 12.43 13.82
C GLY A 283 -14.15 12.08 12.37
N ALA A 284 -13.23 12.26 11.43
CA ALA A 284 -13.35 11.70 10.09
C ALA A 284 -12.97 10.22 10.11
N LEU A 285 -13.84 9.34 9.64
CA LEU A 285 -13.63 7.89 9.56
C LEU A 285 -12.64 7.57 8.45
N PHE A 286 -11.74 6.62 8.70
CA PHE A 286 -10.88 6.03 7.67
C PHE A 286 -11.68 5.06 6.81
N THR A 287 -11.82 5.37 5.52
CA THR A 287 -12.52 4.52 4.54
C THR A 287 -11.56 3.66 3.73
N TRP A 288 -10.29 4.08 3.63
CA TRP A 288 -9.19 3.31 3.04
C TRP A 288 -7.91 3.69 3.76
N SER A 289 -7.06 2.73 4.11
CA SER A 289 -5.72 2.98 4.66
C SER A 289 -4.65 2.24 3.87
N ASP A 290 -3.37 2.59 4.07
CA ASP A 290 -2.23 1.90 3.49
C ASP A 290 -2.12 1.97 1.96
N MET A 291 -2.60 3.06 1.35
CA MET A 291 -2.31 3.33 -0.07
C MET A 291 -0.92 3.98 -0.19
N PRO A 292 0.10 3.26 -0.70
CA PRO A 292 1.44 3.84 -0.79
C PRO A 292 1.50 4.89 -1.90
N VAL A 293 2.24 5.96 -1.68
CA VAL A 293 2.61 6.95 -2.71
C VAL A 293 4.12 7.13 -2.69
N ALA A 294 4.68 7.78 -3.72
CA ALA A 294 6.12 7.95 -3.88
C ALA A 294 6.79 8.47 -2.59
N ASN A 295 6.18 9.43 -1.90
CA ASN A 295 6.76 10.05 -0.71
C ASN A 295 6.07 9.71 0.63
N GLY A 296 5.23 8.68 0.68
CA GLY A 296 4.48 8.39 1.90
C GLY A 296 3.30 7.45 1.73
N VAL A 297 2.21 7.72 2.46
CA VAL A 297 0.96 6.95 2.43
C VAL A 297 -0.25 7.88 2.36
N VAL A 298 -1.30 7.41 1.71
CA VAL A 298 -2.64 8.01 1.70
C VAL A 298 -3.56 7.20 2.60
N ILE A 299 -4.33 7.91 3.42
CA ILE A 299 -5.49 7.41 4.16
C ILE A 299 -6.69 8.19 3.64
N ILE A 300 -7.66 7.50 3.04
CA ILE A 300 -8.90 8.12 2.58
C ILE A 300 -9.84 8.26 3.77
N ILE A 301 -10.45 9.45 3.88
CA ILE A 301 -11.37 9.78 4.97
C ILE A 301 -12.74 10.24 4.47
N ASP A 302 -13.77 10.08 5.29
CA ASP A 302 -15.17 10.38 4.92
C ASP A 302 -15.61 11.83 5.17
N ASN A 303 -14.74 12.67 5.73
CA ASN A 303 -15.04 14.05 6.08
C ASN A 303 -13.83 14.96 5.80
N VAL A 304 -14.07 16.24 5.51
CA VAL A 304 -13.00 17.25 5.40
C VAL A 304 -12.63 17.72 6.81
N LEU A 305 -11.35 17.69 7.15
CA LEU A 305 -10.83 18.17 8.43
C LEU A 305 -10.92 19.69 8.54
N ASN A 306 -11.11 20.17 9.77
CA ASN A 306 -11.20 21.60 10.07
C ASN A 306 -10.22 21.94 11.21
N PRO A 307 -9.23 22.82 11.01
CA PRO A 307 -8.31 23.20 12.07
C PRO A 307 -9.00 23.92 13.25
N SER A 308 -10.19 24.49 13.05
CA SER A 308 -10.99 25.14 14.10
C SER A 308 -11.94 24.21 14.85
N VAL A 309 -12.14 22.98 14.37
CA VAL A 309 -13.03 21.97 14.95
C VAL A 309 -12.28 20.65 14.99
N THR A 310 -11.58 20.41 16.10
CA THR A 310 -10.68 19.27 16.28
C THR A 310 -11.24 18.19 17.21
N ASP A 311 -12.44 18.41 17.74
CA ASP A 311 -13.12 17.44 18.61
C ASP A 311 -13.55 16.22 17.77
N GLY A 312 -13.07 15.03 18.16
CA GLY A 312 -13.44 13.75 17.54
C GLY A 312 -14.89 13.34 17.80
N PRO A 313 -15.30 12.12 17.40
CA PRO A 313 -16.63 11.65 17.74
C PRO A 313 -16.74 11.57 19.27
N ALA A 314 -17.81 12.11 19.83
CA ALA A 314 -18.01 12.17 21.29
C ALA A 314 -18.17 10.78 21.94
N ASP A 315 -18.28 9.72 21.14
CA ASP A 315 -18.44 8.34 21.57
C ASP A 315 -17.64 7.43 20.62
N SER A 316 -16.91 6.46 21.16
CA SER A 316 -16.17 5.48 20.37
C SER A 316 -17.09 4.52 19.60
N ALA A 317 -18.39 4.49 19.89
CA ALA A 317 -19.39 3.56 19.32
C ALA A 317 -20.14 4.08 18.06
N VAL A 318 -19.59 5.08 17.35
CA VAL A 318 -20.17 5.54 16.08
C VAL A 318 -19.46 4.92 14.89
N GLU A 319 -20.26 4.26 14.05
CA GLU A 319 -19.86 3.62 12.79
C GLU A 319 -19.71 4.63 11.62
N GLU A 320 -20.02 5.91 11.86
CA GLU A 320 -19.98 6.98 10.86
C GLU A 320 -19.12 8.15 11.34
N GLY A 321 -18.40 8.81 10.43
CA GLY A 321 -17.64 10.01 10.75
C GLY A 321 -18.53 11.21 11.06
N VAL A 322 -17.96 12.18 11.78
CA VAL A 322 -18.63 13.43 12.16
C VAL A 322 -18.08 14.58 11.32
N ALA A 323 -18.96 15.25 10.60
CA ALA A 323 -18.57 16.40 9.77
C ALA A 323 -18.09 17.58 10.61
N ALA A 324 -16.87 18.05 10.33
CA ALA A 324 -16.27 19.22 10.98
C ALA A 324 -16.66 20.56 10.34
N TRP A 325 -17.45 20.51 9.26
CA TRP A 325 -17.95 21.66 8.51
C TRP A 325 -19.48 21.59 8.37
N PRO A 326 -20.16 22.74 8.26
CA PRO A 326 -21.55 22.75 7.81
C PRO A 326 -21.64 22.06 6.45
N THR A 327 -22.54 21.09 6.35
CA THR A 327 -22.77 20.34 5.12
C THR A 327 -23.99 20.88 4.38
N ASN A 328 -23.93 20.80 3.06
CA ASN A 328 -25.08 20.96 2.20
C ASN A 328 -26.01 19.77 2.42
N ALA A 329 -26.93 19.88 3.38
CA ALA A 329 -27.84 18.80 3.73
C ALA A 329 -28.54 18.24 2.48
N ILE A 330 -28.35 16.95 2.19
CA ILE A 330 -29.48 16.16 1.69
C ILE A 330 -30.32 15.87 2.94
N PRO A 331 -31.60 16.24 2.99
CA PRO A 331 -32.41 16.02 4.19
C PRO A 331 -32.55 14.51 4.45
N THR A 332 -31.81 13.98 5.40
CA THR A 332 -32.13 12.72 6.06
C THR A 332 -33.21 13.01 7.08
N THR A 333 -34.43 12.54 6.81
CA THR A 333 -35.55 12.66 7.72
C THR A 333 -35.32 11.76 8.94
N THR A 334 -34.88 12.35 10.04
CA THR A 334 -35.11 11.80 11.39
C THR A 334 -35.86 12.85 12.18
N ASP A 335 -37.18 12.91 11.94
CA ASP A 335 -38.12 13.54 12.87
C ASP A 335 -38.65 12.42 13.79
N ASP A 336 -38.05 12.30 14.97
CA ASP A 336 -38.57 11.44 16.03
C ASP A 336 -39.60 12.23 16.85
N SER A 337 -40.87 12.11 16.45
CA SER A 337 -42.02 12.44 17.28
C SER A 337 -43.10 11.38 17.10
N ALA A 338 -43.19 10.50 18.08
CA ALA A 338 -44.14 9.39 18.21
C ALA A 338 -45.63 9.78 18.05
N ALA A 339 -46.37 8.99 17.25
CA ALA A 339 -47.74 8.57 17.55
C ALA A 339 -48.16 7.36 16.67
N ALA A 340 -48.70 6.33 17.32
CA ALA A 340 -49.01 5.02 16.78
C ALA A 340 -50.19 4.97 15.79
N ALA A 341 -50.08 4.12 14.75
CA ALA A 341 -51.17 3.27 14.27
C ALA A 341 -50.63 2.12 13.38
N THR A 342 -51.01 0.90 13.74
CA THR A 342 -50.76 -0.38 13.08
C THR A 342 -51.41 -0.52 11.70
N THR A 343 -50.75 -1.18 10.75
CA THR A 343 -51.21 -2.45 10.09
C THR A 343 -50.26 -2.97 9.01
N SER A 344 -49.87 -4.24 9.19
CA SER A 344 -49.57 -5.32 8.23
C SER A 344 -48.58 -5.14 7.06
N GLU A 345 -47.43 -5.82 7.21
CA GLU A 345 -46.95 -6.93 6.37
C GLU A 345 -47.03 -6.79 4.84
N GLU A 346 -45.87 -6.65 4.20
CA GLU A 346 -45.37 -7.72 3.32
C GLU A 346 -43.84 -7.68 3.26
N ALA A 347 -43.23 -8.79 3.68
CA ALA A 347 -41.79 -9.01 3.64
C ALA A 347 -41.36 -9.36 2.21
N ALA A 348 -40.43 -8.59 1.65
CA ALA A 348 -39.59 -9.04 0.55
C ALA A 348 -38.16 -9.20 1.07
N ALA A 349 -37.79 -10.45 1.34
CA ALA A 349 -36.43 -10.83 1.66
C ALA A 349 -35.52 -10.49 0.47
N TYR A 350 -34.58 -9.57 0.68
CA TYR A 350 -33.46 -9.36 -0.24
C TYR A 350 -32.31 -10.27 0.18
N THR A 351 -32.27 -11.48 -0.41
CA THR A 351 -31.07 -12.30 -0.48
C THR A 351 -30.26 -11.82 -1.68
N GLY A 352 -29.30 -10.91 -1.46
CA GLY A 352 -28.38 -10.43 -2.47
C GLY A 352 -26.96 -10.84 -2.12
N ALA A 353 -26.55 -12.02 -2.57
CA ALA A 353 -25.16 -12.44 -2.60
C ALA A 353 -24.36 -11.46 -3.48
N ALA A 354 -23.21 -11.00 -2.97
CA ALA A 354 -22.25 -10.23 -3.74
C ALA A 354 -21.82 -11.00 -5.01
N PRO A 355 -21.78 -10.35 -6.19
CA PRO A 355 -21.43 -11.06 -7.41
C PRO A 355 -19.94 -11.40 -7.43
N SER A 356 -19.66 -12.70 -7.49
CA SER A 356 -18.42 -13.26 -8.00
C SER A 356 -18.20 -12.79 -9.44
N MET A 357 -17.18 -11.95 -9.65
CA MET A 357 -16.76 -11.52 -10.98
C MET A 357 -15.56 -12.35 -11.40
N HIS A 358 -15.71 -13.20 -12.42
CA HIS A 358 -14.73 -13.47 -13.48
C HIS A 358 -15.42 -14.32 -14.54
N LYS A 359 -15.84 -13.69 -15.65
CA LYS A 359 -16.30 -14.39 -16.86
C LYS A 359 -15.12 -14.53 -17.80
N VAL A 360 -14.69 -15.78 -18.00
CA VAL A 360 -13.75 -16.19 -19.04
C VAL A 360 -14.40 -16.00 -20.41
N GLY A 361 -13.81 -15.12 -21.23
CA GLY A 361 -14.14 -14.93 -22.63
C GLY A 361 -13.05 -15.52 -23.52
N THR A 362 -13.38 -16.58 -24.26
CA THR A 362 -12.57 -17.11 -25.36
C THR A 362 -12.60 -16.16 -26.56
N VAL A 363 -11.48 -16.00 -27.30
CA VAL A 363 -11.35 -16.27 -28.76
C VAL A 363 -10.06 -15.68 -29.37
N SER A 364 -9.35 -16.56 -30.09
CA SER A 364 -8.47 -16.42 -31.28
C SER A 364 -7.07 -15.80 -31.22
N ILE A 365 -6.12 -16.73 -31.27
CA ILE A 365 -4.91 -16.79 -32.11
C ILE A 365 -4.94 -15.84 -33.33
N ALA A 366 -4.00 -14.88 -33.38
CA ALA A 366 -3.15 -14.60 -34.54
C ALA A 366 -2.23 -13.37 -34.35
N ALA A 367 -0.93 -13.61 -34.58
CA ALA A 367 0.16 -12.67 -34.95
C ALA A 367 0.75 -11.76 -33.85
N MET A 368 2.06 -11.67 -33.63
CA MET A 368 3.28 -12.39 -34.04
C MET A 368 4.41 -11.69 -33.25
N ILE A 369 5.22 -12.40 -32.46
CA ILE A 369 6.61 -12.75 -32.79
C ILE A 369 7.42 -11.56 -33.35
N ALA A 370 8.15 -10.87 -32.48
CA ALA A 370 9.45 -10.27 -32.79
C ALA A 370 10.15 -9.77 -31.50
N MET A 371 10.79 -10.68 -30.74
CA MET A 371 12.07 -10.44 -30.01
C MET A 371 12.49 -11.57 -29.03
N VAL A 372 11.89 -12.76 -29.08
CA VAL A 372 12.45 -13.97 -28.40
C VAL A 372 12.65 -15.13 -29.38
N ALA A 373 13.32 -14.84 -30.49
CA ALA A 373 13.80 -15.85 -31.42
C ALA A 373 15.17 -15.44 -31.98
N PHE A 374 16.18 -15.33 -31.11
CA PHE A 374 17.59 -15.38 -31.53
C PHE A 374 18.53 -15.96 -30.46
N ALA A 375 18.08 -16.97 -29.70
CA ALA A 375 18.94 -17.68 -28.76
C ALA A 375 18.65 -19.19 -28.69
N VAL A 376 18.25 -19.82 -29.80
CA VAL A 376 18.39 -21.29 -30.00
C VAL A 376 18.62 -21.56 -31.49
N ALA A 377 19.78 -21.15 -31.99
CA ALA A 377 20.37 -21.68 -33.22
C ALA A 377 21.87 -21.32 -33.31
N LEU A 378 22.65 -21.79 -32.33
CA LEU A 378 24.02 -22.29 -32.50
C LEU A 378 24.51 -22.98 -31.23
#